data_AF-A0A061P1A0-F1
#
_entry.id   AF-A0A061P1A0-F1
#
_cell.length_a   1.000
_cell.length_b   1.000
_cell.length_c   1.000
_cell.angle_alpha   90.00
_cell.angle_beta   90.00
_cell.angle_gamma   90.00
#
_symmetry.space_group_name_H-M   'P 1'
#
loop_
_entity.id
_entity.type
_entity.pdbx_description
1 polymer ?
#
loop_
_entity_poly.entity_id
_entity_poly.type
_entity_poly.pdbx_seq_one_letter_code
_entity_poly.pdbx_strand_id
1 'polypeptide(L)' 'MKYLIDHSKKSIHRSIFVRDECQFHNSPIDGREGAYDEDELKQCLDKGYEYCPYCTK' A
#
# COMPACT_ATOMS: atom_id res chain seq x y z
N MET A 1 -11.54 -1.28 -2.81
CA MET A 1 -10.35 -0.75 -2.10
C MET A 1 -9.68 0.23 -3.04
N LYS A 2 -9.50 1.50 -2.68
CA LYS A 2 -8.77 2.45 -3.55
C LYS A 2 -7.25 2.27 -3.42
N TYR A 3 -6.81 1.83 -2.25
CA TYR A 3 -5.41 1.58 -1.93
C TYR A 3 -5.25 0.24 -1.18
N LEU A 4 -4.05 -0.31 -1.25
CA LEU A 4 -3.60 -1.49 -0.52
C LEU A 4 -2.37 -1.09 0.28
N ILE A 5 -2.34 -1.38 1.57
CA ILE A 5 -1.27 -1.05 2.48
C ILE A 5 -0.49 -2.33 2.75
N ASP A 6 0.82 -2.21 2.61
CA ASP A 6 1.79 -3.24 2.92
C ASP A 6 2.49 -2.86 4.24
N HIS A 7 2.11 -3.50 5.34
CA HIS A 7 2.73 -3.24 6.64
C HIS A 7 4.14 -3.82 6.75
N SER A 8 4.49 -4.82 5.93
CA SER A 8 5.82 -5.43 5.93
C SER A 8 6.89 -4.49 5.37
N LYS A 9 6.57 -3.79 4.28
CA LYS A 9 7.44 -2.82 3.61
C LYS A 9 7.06 -1.38 3.90
N LYS A 10 6.06 -1.16 4.76
CA LYS A 10 5.45 0.14 5.05
C LYS A 10 5.14 0.93 3.78
N SER A 11 4.52 0.26 2.81
CA SER A 11 4.28 0.81 1.47
C SER A 11 2.79 0.94 1.19
N ILE A 12 2.38 2.05 0.59
CA ILE A 12 1.02 2.33 0.17
C ILE A 12 0.95 2.11 -1.35
N HIS A 13 0.15 1.14 -1.78
CA HIS A 13 -0.05 0.77 -3.16
C HIS A 13 -1.43 1.25 -3.63
N ARG A 14 -1.55 1.76 -4.85
CA ARG A 14 -2.86 2.08 -5.43
C ARG A 14 -3.43 0.85 -6.09
N SER A 15 -4.60 0.36 -5.65
CA SER A 15 -5.13 -0.96 -6.04
C SER A 15 -5.22 -1.15 -7.56
N ILE A 16 -5.57 -0.08 -8.29
CA ILE A 16 -5.72 -0.09 -9.75
C ILE A 16 -4.38 -0.18 -10.51
N PHE A 17 -3.26 0.10 -9.85
CA PHE A 17 -1.92 0.12 -10.43
C PHE A 17 -0.96 -0.86 -9.75
N VAL A 18 -1.47 -1.74 -8.90
CA VAL A 18 -0.69 -2.85 -8.34
C VAL A 18 -0.33 -3.80 -9.47
N ARG A 19 0.97 -4.00 -9.67
CA ARG A 19 1.57 -4.89 -10.68
C ARG A 19 2.64 -5.75 -10.03
N ASP A 20 3.11 -6.78 -10.72
CA ASP A 20 4.22 -7.63 -10.25
C ASP A 20 5.47 -6.84 -9.85
N GLU A 21 5.74 -5.69 -10.47
CA GLU A 21 6.89 -4.83 -10.18
C GLU A 21 6.95 -4.36 -8.72
N CYS A 22 5.81 -4.12 -8.07
CA CYS A 22 5.78 -3.73 -6.67
C CYS A 22 5.96 -4.91 -5.69
N GLN A 23 5.93 -6.15 -6.21
CA GLN A 23 6.02 -7.41 -5.47
C GLN A 23 5.07 -7.49 -4.27
N PHE A 24 3.94 -6.77 -4.32
CA PHE A 24 2.93 -6.79 -3.26
C PHE A 24 2.35 -8.21 -3.09
N HIS A 25 2.31 -9.00 -4.16
CA HIS A 25 1.90 -10.42 -4.12
C HIS A 25 2.85 -11.32 -3.32
N ASN A 26 4.08 -10.89 -3.01
CA ASN A 26 5.02 -11.65 -2.18
C ASN A 26 4.90 -11.31 -0.69
N SER A 27 4.23 -10.22 -0.33
CA SER A 27 4.09 -9.84 1.07
C SER A 27 3.15 -10.79 1.82
N PRO A 28 3.40 -11.10 3.10
CA PRO A 28 2.53 -12.02 3.85
C PRO A 28 1.10 -11.48 3.90
N ILE A 29 0.10 -12.37 3.77
CA ILE A 29 -1.34 -12.02 3.81
C ILE A 29 -1.68 -11.23 5.07
N ASP A 30 -1.06 -11.58 6.20
CA ASP A 30 -1.26 -10.93 7.51
C ASP A 30 -0.84 -9.45 7.53
N GLY A 31 0.09 -9.05 6.64
CA GLY A 31 0.59 -7.68 6.53
C GLY A 31 -0.07 -6.87 5.41
N ARG A 32 -1.11 -7.39 4.75
CA ARG A 32 -1.83 -6.70 3.66
C ARG A 32 -3.16 -6.17 4.17
N GLU A 33 -3.33 -4.87 4.11
CA GLU A 33 -4.58 -4.21 4.49
C GLU A 33 -5.17 -3.43 3.32
N GLY A 34 -6.49 -3.48 3.16
CA GLY A 34 -7.19 -2.74 2.11
C GLY A 34 -7.68 -1.40 2.64
N ALA A 35 -7.11 -0.29 2.16
CA ALA A 35 -7.55 1.05 2.54
C ALA A 35 -8.55 1.64 1.54
N TYR A 36 -9.63 2.20 2.07
CA TYR A 36 -10.68 2.87 1.31
C TYR A 36 -10.73 4.38 1.58
N ASP A 37 -10.21 4.80 2.73
CA ASP A 37 -10.32 6.16 3.25
C ASP A 37 -8.98 6.90 3.22
N GLU A 38 -9.03 8.22 3.02
CA GLU A 38 -7.83 9.06 2.97
C GLU A 38 -7.25 9.31 4.37
N ASP A 39 -8.05 9.18 5.43
CA ASP A 39 -7.60 9.35 6.81
C ASP A 39 -6.65 8.21 7.24
N GLU A 40 -6.95 6.98 6.83
CA GLU A 40 -6.09 5.80 7.01
C GLU A 40 -4.73 5.99 6.34
N LEU A 41 -4.73 6.56 5.12
CA LEU A 41 -3.51 6.86 4.39
C LEU A 41 -2.70 7.94 5.10
N LYS A 42 -3.35 9.00 5.59
CA LYS A 42 -2.68 10.04 6.39
C LYS A 42 -2.03 9.47 7.63
N GLN A 43 -2.73 8.61 8.36
CA GLN A 43 -2.16 7.93 9.54
C GLN A 43 -0.97 7.05 9.16
N CYS A 44 -1.01 6.39 8.00
CA CYS A 44 0.13 5.60 7.53
C CYS A 44 1.31 6.50 7.12
N LEU A 45 1.06 7.59 6.40
CA LEU A 45 2.09 8.58 6.05
C LEU A 45 2.74 9.18 7.30
N ASP A 46 1.95 9.49 8.33
CA ASP A 46 2.44 10.00 9.63
C ASP A 46 3.29 8.95 10.37
N LYS A 47 2.92 7.66 10.24
CA LYS A 47 3.72 6.51 10.73
C LYS A 47 4.96 6.22 9.86
N GLY A 48 5.22 7.01 8.82
CA GLY A 48 6.38 6.88 7.94
C GLY A 48 6.22 5.84 6.83
N TYR A 49 4.99 5.55 6.41
CA TYR A 49 4.73 4.73 5.23
C TYR A 49 4.92 5.58 3.98
N GLU A 50 5.33 4.96 2.88
CA GLU A 50 5.62 5.66 1.63
C GLU A 50 4.75 5.12 0.48
N TYR A 51 4.41 5.98 -0.47
CA TYR A 51 3.73 5.53 -1.68
C TYR A 51 4.68 4.67 -2.52
N CYS A 52 4.19 3.50 -2.93
CA CYS A 52 4.96 2.62 -3.79
C CYS A 52 5.25 3.33 -5.13
N PRO A 53 6.53 3.49 -5.53
CA PRO A 53 6.89 4.24 -6.73
C PRO A 53 6.39 3.58 -8.02
N TYR A 54 6.02 2.29 -7.97
CA TYR A 54 5.50 1.52 -9.11
C TYR A 54 3.97 1.58 -9.22
N CYS A 55 3.26 2.03 -8.17
CA CYS A 55 1.80 2.05 -8.11
C CYS A 55 1.22 3.47 -8.10
N THR A 56 1.98 4.47 -8.53
CA THR A 56 1.63 5.89 -8.49
C THR A 56 1.05 6.45 -9.80
N LYS A 57 1.20 5.74 -10.93
CA LYS A 57 0.73 6.19 -12.25
C LYS A 57 -0.69 5.78 -12.54
#